data_AF-A0A4R3EBF0-F1
#
_entry.id   AF-A0A4R3EBF0-F1
#
_cell.length_a   1.000
_cell.length_b   1.000
_cell.length_c   1.000
_cell.angle_alpha   90.00
_cell.angle_beta   90.00
_cell.angle_gamma   90.00
#
_symmetry.space_group_name_H-M   'P 1'
#
loop_
_entity.id
_entity.type
_entity.pdbx_description
1 polymer ?
#
loop_
_entity_poly.entity_id
_entity_poly.type
_entity_poly.pdbx_seq_one_letter_code
_entity_poly.pdbx_strand_id
1 'polypeptide(L)'
;MKSSLTESWREQDTAFQRRFGTELPFAWLLRKFHAPEWIRFYALPQAQRAVETSDDNGEAIRRFHEIATALFGELNTLVMVLVPIRKFNGKYGRYKLTSVARLGFHLIVSDLRDETDDSGIAFDLYGGMQVICSDNITRLTSLAMTDEVLQFLLVSDAGEIIAPYDGGFDIICSNIERRDQLKHQFSDWISPRHDGL
;
A
#
# COMPACT_ATOMS: atom_id res chain seq x y z
N MET A 1 9.17 4.62 -26.79
CA MET A 1 8.74 3.31 -26.27
C MET A 1 8.66 3.48 -24.76
N LYS A 2 7.47 3.34 -24.13
CA LYS A 2 7.38 3.46 -22.67
C LYS A 2 8.09 2.25 -22.07
N SER A 3 9.11 2.48 -21.25
CA SER A 3 9.78 1.42 -20.49
C SER A 3 8.76 0.65 -19.65
N SER A 4 8.90 -0.67 -19.58
CA SER A 4 8.05 -1.50 -18.71
C SER A 4 8.39 -1.23 -17.24
N LEU A 5 7.42 -1.33 -16.32
CA LEU A 5 7.69 -1.10 -14.88
C LEU A 5 8.83 -1.99 -14.35
N THR A 6 8.96 -3.22 -14.86
CA THR A 6 10.07 -4.13 -14.54
C THR A 6 11.43 -3.58 -14.97
N GLU A 7 11.51 -2.92 -16.12
CA GLU A 7 12.73 -2.31 -16.63
C GLU A 7 13.07 -1.05 -15.82
N SER A 8 12.11 -0.17 -15.58
CA SER A 8 12.32 1.02 -14.72
C SER A 8 12.73 0.64 -13.31
N TRP A 9 12.21 -0.47 -12.75
CA TRP A 9 12.65 -0.99 -11.45
C TRP A 9 14.11 -1.43 -11.46
N ARG A 10 14.56 -2.10 -12.53
CA ARG A 10 15.97 -2.53 -12.68
C ARG A 10 16.91 -1.34 -12.82
N GLU A 11 16.45 -0.30 -13.51
CA GLU A 11 17.17 0.97 -13.70
C GLU A 11 17.12 1.89 -12.48
N GLN A 12 16.36 1.51 -11.44
CA GLN A 12 16.14 2.30 -10.22
C GLN A 12 15.43 3.65 -10.46
N ASP A 13 14.61 3.74 -11.50
CA ASP A 13 13.91 4.97 -11.90
C ASP A 13 12.38 4.85 -11.74
N THR A 14 11.94 4.10 -10.72
CA THR A 14 10.53 4.12 -10.33
C THR A 14 10.24 5.28 -9.38
N ALA A 15 8.99 5.75 -9.34
CA ALA A 15 8.57 6.77 -8.37
C ALA A 15 8.88 6.36 -6.92
N PHE A 16 8.78 5.07 -6.61
CA PHE A 16 9.20 4.52 -5.33
C PHE A 16 10.72 4.69 -5.10
N GLN A 17 11.55 4.19 -6.02
CA GLN A 17 13.01 4.22 -5.85
C GLN A 17 13.58 5.65 -5.87
N ARG A 18 12.96 6.58 -6.61
CA ARG A 18 13.35 8.01 -6.57
C ARG A 18 13.18 8.62 -5.18
N ARG A 19 12.18 8.19 -4.39
CA ARG A 19 11.90 8.72 -3.04
C ARG A 19 12.56 7.92 -1.91
N PHE A 20 12.66 6.60 -2.08
CA PHE A 20 13.07 5.67 -1.02
C PHE A 20 14.40 4.95 -1.32
N GLY A 21 15.03 5.23 -2.46
CA GLY A 21 16.29 4.63 -2.85
C GLY A 21 16.19 3.10 -2.93
N THR A 22 17.01 2.43 -2.11
CA THR A 22 17.10 0.96 -2.04
C THR A 22 16.26 0.34 -0.92
N GLU A 23 15.43 1.12 -0.22
CA GLU A 23 14.54 0.58 0.80
C GLU A 23 13.53 -0.42 0.22
N LEU A 24 13.02 -1.32 1.05
CA LEU A 24 12.04 -2.32 0.64
C LEU A 24 10.64 -1.70 0.62
N PRO A 25 9.78 -2.02 -0.37
CA PRO A 25 8.42 -1.51 -0.50
C PRO A 25 7.45 -2.21 0.47
N PHE A 26 7.80 -2.23 1.75
CA PHE A 26 7.02 -2.83 2.83
C PHE A 26 6.56 -1.74 3.79
N ALA A 27 5.24 -1.51 3.89
CA ALA A 27 4.69 -0.43 4.71
C ALA A 27 5.15 -0.49 6.18
N TRP A 28 5.29 -1.69 6.75
CA TRP A 28 5.78 -1.86 8.13
C TRP A 28 7.24 -1.44 8.33
N LEU A 29 8.07 -1.47 7.29
CA LEU A 29 9.44 -0.94 7.31
C LEU A 29 9.44 0.56 7.04
N LEU A 30 8.68 1.01 6.04
CA LEU A 30 8.59 2.43 5.70
C LEU A 30 8.09 3.27 6.87
N ARG A 31 7.10 2.82 7.63
CA ARG A 31 6.64 3.53 8.84
C ARG A 31 7.73 3.66 9.92
N LYS A 32 8.71 2.75 9.94
CA LYS A 32 9.82 2.78 10.91
C LYS A 32 10.89 3.77 10.46
N PHE A 33 11.22 3.78 9.17
CA PHE A 33 12.28 4.63 8.62
C PHE A 33 11.82 6.06 8.29
N HIS A 34 10.53 6.24 7.97
CA HIS A 34 9.87 7.52 7.65
C HIS A 34 8.78 7.84 8.67
N ALA A 35 9.06 7.59 9.95
CA ALA A 35 8.12 7.80 11.05
C ALA A 35 7.59 9.24 11.16
N PRO A 36 8.38 10.31 10.91
CA PRO A 36 7.87 11.69 10.95
C PRO A 36 6.80 12.00 9.90
N GLU A 37 6.91 11.40 8.71
CA GLU A 37 6.00 11.58 7.56
C GLU A 37 4.86 10.55 7.55
N TRP A 38 4.89 9.58 8.45
CA TRP A 38 3.91 8.51 8.53
C TRP A 38 2.65 8.91 9.31
N ILE A 39 1.51 8.41 8.84
CA ILE A 39 0.23 8.44 9.56
C ILE A 39 -0.59 7.20 9.25
N ARG A 40 -1.39 6.78 10.22
CA ARG A 40 -2.32 5.66 10.09
C ARG A 40 -3.77 6.12 10.22
N PHE A 41 -4.61 5.61 9.33
CA PHE A 41 -6.07 5.78 9.38
C PHE A 41 -6.76 4.42 9.53
N TYR A 42 -7.82 4.37 10.32
CA TYR A 42 -8.68 3.20 10.45
C TYR A 42 -9.59 3.05 9.23
N ALA A 43 -9.68 1.81 8.75
CA ALA A 43 -10.59 1.45 7.67
C ALA A 43 -12.06 1.57 8.09
N LEU A 44 -12.35 1.36 9.38
CA LEU A 44 -13.70 1.38 9.92
C LEU A 44 -13.83 2.37 11.09
N PRO A 45 -15.07 2.78 11.44
CA PRO A 45 -15.33 3.54 12.65
C PRO A 45 -14.83 2.83 13.92
N GLN A 46 -14.60 3.61 14.98
CA GLN A 46 -14.28 3.10 16.32
C GLN A 46 -13.07 2.15 16.40
N ALA A 47 -12.13 2.27 15.45
CA ALA A 47 -10.96 1.38 15.36
C ALA A 47 -11.31 -0.10 15.19
N GLN A 48 -12.50 -0.42 14.66
CA GLN A 48 -12.84 -1.79 14.29
C GLN A 48 -11.87 -2.28 13.22
N ARG A 49 -11.27 -3.45 13.46
CA ARG A 49 -10.29 -4.04 12.56
C ARG A 49 -10.93 -4.90 11.47
N ALA A 50 -11.80 -5.82 11.89
CA ALA A 50 -12.35 -6.84 11.01
C ALA A 50 -13.48 -6.28 10.14
N VAL A 51 -13.37 -6.51 8.83
CA VAL A 51 -14.48 -6.40 7.88
C VAL A 51 -15.31 -7.67 7.96
N GLU A 52 -16.51 -7.58 8.55
CA GLU A 52 -17.39 -8.74 8.74
C GLU A 52 -18.57 -8.73 7.77
N THR A 53 -18.95 -7.55 7.28
CA THR A 53 -20.11 -7.35 6.41
C THR A 53 -19.76 -6.68 5.08
N SER A 54 -20.70 -6.73 4.12
CA SER A 54 -20.60 -5.95 2.88
C SER A 54 -20.51 -4.45 3.13
N ASP A 55 -21.18 -3.98 4.18
CA ASP A 55 -21.26 -2.56 4.54
C ASP A 55 -19.93 -2.10 5.14
N ASP A 56 -19.28 -2.92 5.96
CA ASP A 56 -17.92 -2.67 6.44
C ASP A 56 -16.94 -2.54 5.27
N ASN A 57 -17.01 -3.48 4.31
CA ASN A 57 -16.15 -3.43 3.13
C ASN A 57 -16.42 -2.18 2.29
N GLY A 58 -17.68 -1.78 2.14
CA GLY A 58 -18.08 -0.56 1.46
C GLY A 58 -17.53 0.70 2.13
N GLU A 59 -17.61 0.79 3.47
CA GLU A 59 -17.07 1.91 4.24
C GLU A 59 -15.54 1.98 4.15
N ALA A 60 -14.85 0.84 4.27
CA ALA A 60 -13.41 0.77 4.11
C ALA A 60 -12.95 1.23 2.72
N ILE A 61 -13.64 0.79 1.66
CA ILE A 61 -13.37 1.24 0.28
C ILE A 61 -13.66 2.74 0.12
N ARG A 62 -14.73 3.26 0.73
CA ARG A 62 -15.06 4.69 0.68
C ARG A 62 -13.95 5.53 1.32
N ARG A 63 -13.52 5.19 2.54
CA ARG A 63 -12.42 5.89 3.23
C ARG A 63 -11.11 5.81 2.46
N PHE A 64 -10.80 4.64 1.91
CA PHE A 64 -9.63 4.47 1.04
C PHE A 64 -9.66 5.49 -0.11
N HIS A 65 -10.77 5.59 -0.85
CA HIS A 65 -10.89 6.52 -1.97
C HIS A 65 -10.82 7.98 -1.55
N GLU A 66 -11.40 8.34 -0.41
CA GLU A 66 -11.31 9.72 0.11
C GLU A 66 -9.87 10.10 0.48
N ILE A 67 -9.13 9.21 1.16
CA ILE A 67 -7.72 9.44 1.48
C ILE A 67 -6.87 9.45 0.21
N ALA A 68 -7.08 8.50 -0.71
CA ALA A 68 -6.33 8.43 -1.96
C ALA A 68 -6.56 9.66 -2.84
N THR A 69 -7.78 10.18 -2.90
CA THR A 69 -8.11 11.44 -3.59
C THR A 69 -7.41 12.62 -2.92
N ALA A 70 -7.47 12.70 -1.59
CA ALA A 70 -6.79 13.77 -0.86
C ALA A 70 -5.27 13.72 -1.09
N LEU A 71 -4.67 12.53 -1.16
CA LEU A 71 -3.23 12.31 -1.33
C LEU A 71 -2.78 12.58 -2.77
N PHE A 72 -3.47 12.00 -3.76
CA PHE A 72 -3.02 11.96 -5.15
C PHE A 72 -3.73 12.95 -6.08
N GLY A 73 -4.73 13.68 -5.56
CA GLY A 73 -5.52 14.63 -6.34
C GLY A 73 -6.65 13.93 -7.07
N GLU A 74 -6.66 14.02 -8.40
CA GLU A 74 -7.79 13.55 -9.20
C GLU A 74 -7.91 12.01 -9.21
N LEU A 75 -9.15 11.50 -9.20
CA LEU A 75 -9.45 10.07 -9.24
C LEU A 75 -8.88 9.35 -10.47
N ASN A 76 -8.68 10.07 -11.57
CA ASN A 76 -8.10 9.56 -12.82
C ASN A 76 -6.57 9.53 -12.83
N THR A 77 -5.92 9.90 -11.72
CA THR A 77 -4.46 9.92 -11.64
C THR A 77 -3.90 8.50 -11.76
N LEU A 78 -2.86 8.38 -12.58
CA LEU A 78 -2.12 7.14 -12.77
C LEU A 78 -1.11 7.00 -11.62
N VAL A 79 -1.16 5.87 -10.92
CA VAL A 79 -0.29 5.54 -9.80
C VAL A 79 0.43 4.22 -10.04
N MET A 80 1.60 4.09 -9.44
CA MET A 80 2.29 2.82 -9.37
C MET A 80 1.68 1.98 -8.26
N VAL A 81 1.47 0.69 -8.52
CA VAL A 81 1.00 -0.27 -7.53
C VAL A 81 2.07 -1.32 -7.30
N LEU A 82 2.40 -1.57 -6.04
CA LEU A 82 3.33 -2.60 -5.62
C LEU A 82 2.65 -3.55 -4.64
N VAL A 83 2.68 -4.86 -4.93
CA VAL A 83 1.98 -5.90 -4.18
C VAL A 83 3.00 -6.95 -3.72
N PRO A 84 3.51 -6.87 -2.48
CA PRO A 84 4.42 -7.87 -1.95
C PRO A 84 3.68 -9.17 -1.60
N ILE A 85 4.08 -10.28 -2.19
CA ILE A 85 3.50 -11.60 -1.94
C ILE A 85 4.47 -12.45 -1.12
N ARG A 86 4.04 -12.79 0.10
CA ARG A 86 4.85 -13.55 1.05
C ARG A 86 5.06 -15.00 0.62
N LYS A 87 6.32 -15.43 0.68
CA LYS A 87 6.79 -16.81 0.59
C LYS A 87 7.43 -17.22 1.91
N PHE A 88 7.19 -18.46 2.32
CA PHE A 88 7.89 -19.10 3.43
C PHE A 88 8.63 -20.33 2.90
N ASN A 89 9.96 -20.35 3.03
CA ASN A 89 10.81 -21.42 2.47
C ASN A 89 10.50 -21.72 0.99
N GLY A 90 10.37 -20.66 0.18
CA GLY A 90 10.11 -20.74 -1.26
C GLY A 90 8.68 -21.10 -1.66
N LYS A 91 7.76 -21.30 -0.69
CA LYS A 91 6.36 -21.63 -0.96
C LYS A 91 5.46 -20.44 -0.65
N TYR A 92 4.55 -20.14 -1.58
CA TYR A 92 3.50 -19.16 -1.33
C TYR A 92 2.57 -19.62 -0.21
N GLY A 93 2.21 -18.67 0.66
CA GLY A 93 1.20 -18.91 1.69
C GLY A 93 -0.23 -18.87 1.15
N ARG A 94 -1.18 -18.46 1.99
CA ARG A 94 -2.61 -18.33 1.65
C ARG A 94 -2.94 -17.23 0.63
N TYR A 95 -2.01 -16.30 0.37
CA TYR A 95 -2.25 -15.13 -0.46
C TYR A 95 -2.32 -15.51 -1.95
N LYS A 96 -3.42 -15.13 -2.62
CA LYS A 96 -3.79 -15.64 -3.96
C LYS A 96 -3.02 -14.91 -5.07
N LEU A 97 -1.87 -15.47 -5.46
CA LEU A 97 -1.07 -15.03 -6.62
C LEU A 97 -1.91 -14.84 -7.90
N THR A 98 -2.88 -15.73 -8.11
CA THR A 98 -3.77 -15.72 -9.28
C THR A 98 -4.72 -14.52 -9.29
N SER A 99 -5.17 -14.05 -8.12
CA SER A 99 -5.99 -12.84 -8.01
C SER A 99 -5.18 -11.61 -8.44
N VAL A 100 -3.94 -11.50 -7.98
CA VAL A 100 -3.04 -10.36 -8.29
C VAL A 100 -2.69 -10.34 -9.79
N ALA A 101 -2.33 -11.49 -10.36
CA ALA A 101 -2.02 -11.57 -11.79
C ALA A 101 -3.25 -11.22 -12.68
N ARG A 102 -4.46 -11.63 -12.27
CA ARG A 102 -5.71 -11.29 -13.00
C ARG A 102 -6.05 -9.81 -13.00
N LEU A 103 -5.53 -9.05 -12.04
CA LEU A 103 -5.67 -7.59 -11.98
C LEU A 103 -4.65 -6.87 -12.87
N GLY A 104 -3.83 -7.61 -13.63
CA GLY A 104 -2.85 -7.05 -14.56
C GLY A 104 -1.52 -6.66 -13.91
N PHE A 105 -1.22 -7.16 -12.72
CA PHE A 105 0.07 -6.96 -12.07
C PHE A 105 1.05 -8.07 -12.48
N HIS A 106 2.29 -7.68 -12.72
CA HIS A 106 3.35 -8.58 -13.18
C HIS A 106 4.47 -8.65 -12.16
N LEU A 107 5.19 -9.79 -12.14
CA LEU A 107 6.35 -9.96 -11.28
C LEU A 107 7.43 -8.94 -11.68
N ILE A 108 7.84 -8.11 -10.72
CA ILE A 108 8.91 -7.11 -10.88
C ILE A 108 10.24 -7.70 -10.41
N VAL A 109 10.24 -8.24 -9.19
CA VAL A 109 11.41 -8.83 -8.55
C VAL A 109 10.98 -10.00 -7.66
N SER A 110 11.78 -11.06 -7.64
CA SER A 110 11.55 -12.26 -6.83
C SER A 110 12.50 -12.29 -5.64
N ASP A 111 12.07 -12.95 -4.58
CA ASP A 111 12.91 -13.28 -3.41
C ASP A 111 13.51 -12.05 -2.69
N LEU A 112 12.75 -10.96 -2.60
CA LEU A 112 13.08 -9.86 -1.70
C LEU A 112 13.06 -10.34 -0.26
N ARG A 113 14.09 -9.97 0.51
CA ARG A 113 14.22 -10.34 1.92
C ARG A 113 14.47 -9.08 2.73
N ASP A 114 13.81 -9.01 3.87
CA ASP A 114 14.24 -8.11 4.93
C ASP A 114 15.47 -8.75 5.57
N GLU A 115 16.65 -8.14 5.38
CA GLU A 115 17.92 -8.65 5.92
C GLU A 115 17.94 -8.67 7.45
N THR A 116 16.99 -7.99 8.10
CA THR A 116 16.82 -8.02 9.56
C THR A 116 15.95 -9.18 10.04
N ASP A 117 15.36 -9.97 9.13
CA ASP A 117 14.47 -11.08 9.42
C ASP A 117 15.01 -12.43 8.90
N ASP A 118 15.58 -13.22 9.81
CA ASP A 118 16.11 -14.56 9.53
C ASP A 118 15.04 -15.68 9.53
N SER A 119 13.75 -15.34 9.56
CA SER A 119 12.65 -16.32 9.64
C SER A 119 12.44 -17.17 8.37
N GLY A 120 13.28 -17.03 7.34
CA GLY A 120 13.12 -17.72 6.06
C GLY A 120 11.96 -17.18 5.20
N ILE A 121 11.44 -15.99 5.56
CA ILE A 121 10.45 -15.27 4.78
C ILE A 121 11.15 -14.57 3.61
N ALA A 122 10.53 -14.65 2.44
CA ALA A 122 10.88 -13.84 1.27
C ALA A 122 9.60 -13.30 0.62
N PHE A 123 9.72 -12.30 -0.25
CA PHE A 123 8.60 -11.69 -0.95
C PHE A 123 8.86 -11.63 -2.44
N ASP A 124 7.84 -11.97 -3.22
CA ASP A 124 7.81 -11.65 -4.63
C ASP A 124 7.02 -10.37 -4.81
N LEU A 125 7.64 -9.38 -5.43
CA LEU A 125 7.03 -8.09 -5.66
C LEU A 125 6.35 -8.08 -7.02
N TYR A 126 5.03 -7.95 -7.00
CA TYR A 126 4.24 -7.71 -8.20
C TYR A 126 3.96 -6.21 -8.33
N GLY A 127 3.75 -5.73 -9.55
CA GLY A 127 3.25 -4.38 -9.72
C GLY A 127 2.86 -4.03 -11.14
N GLY A 128 2.36 -2.81 -11.27
CA GLY A 128 1.86 -2.24 -12.51
C GLY A 128 1.38 -0.81 -12.29
N MET A 129 1.08 -0.11 -13.39
CA MET A 129 0.46 1.21 -13.33
C MET A 129 -1.06 1.06 -13.38
N GLN A 130 -1.78 1.75 -12.50
CA GLN A 130 -3.25 1.73 -12.44
C GLN A 130 -3.79 3.13 -12.25
N VAL A 131 -5.03 3.36 -12.70
CA VAL A 131 -5.80 4.54 -12.31
C VAL A 131 -6.37 4.29 -10.91
N ILE A 132 -6.27 5.27 -10.00
CA ILE A 132 -6.67 5.13 -8.59
C ILE A 132 -8.11 4.63 -8.47
N CYS A 133 -9.05 5.22 -9.22
CA CYS A 133 -10.46 4.85 -9.14
C CYS A 133 -10.84 3.62 -9.97
N SER A 134 -9.88 2.87 -10.50
CA SER A 134 -10.18 1.68 -11.30
C SER A 134 -10.82 0.57 -10.47
N ASP A 135 -11.62 -0.27 -11.13
CA ASP A 135 -12.18 -1.49 -10.51
C ASP A 135 -11.09 -2.41 -9.96
N ASN A 136 -9.90 -2.41 -10.57
CA ASN A 136 -8.77 -3.20 -10.11
C ASN A 136 -8.28 -2.75 -8.74
N ILE A 137 -8.15 -1.44 -8.53
CA ILE A 137 -7.78 -0.89 -7.21
C ILE A 137 -8.87 -1.17 -6.19
N THR A 138 -10.14 -0.94 -6.53
CA THR A 138 -11.26 -1.25 -5.64
C THR A 138 -11.27 -2.73 -5.21
N ARG A 139 -11.03 -3.66 -6.15
CA ARG A 139 -10.92 -5.10 -5.86
C ARG A 139 -9.70 -5.41 -4.99
N LEU A 140 -8.55 -4.81 -5.28
CA LEU A 140 -7.33 -5.03 -4.50
C LEU A 140 -7.46 -4.50 -3.06
N THR A 141 -8.09 -3.34 -2.89
CA THR A 141 -8.43 -2.79 -1.57
C THR A 141 -9.32 -3.77 -0.80
N SER A 142 -10.37 -4.29 -1.43
CA SER A 142 -11.25 -5.29 -0.80
C SER A 142 -10.47 -6.53 -0.35
N LEU A 143 -9.56 -7.05 -1.20
CA LEU A 143 -8.71 -8.20 -0.85
C LEU A 143 -7.79 -7.90 0.34
N ALA A 144 -7.29 -6.67 0.50
CA ALA A 144 -6.49 -6.30 1.65
C ALA A 144 -7.32 -6.19 2.93
N MET A 145 -8.53 -5.61 2.82
CA MET A 145 -9.45 -5.47 3.95
C MET A 145 -9.95 -6.82 4.49
N THR A 146 -10.03 -7.85 3.63
CA THR A 146 -10.43 -9.21 3.99
C THR A 146 -9.25 -10.14 4.28
N ASP A 147 -8.03 -9.60 4.43
CA ASP A 147 -6.79 -10.36 4.70
C ASP A 147 -6.50 -11.46 3.64
N GLU A 148 -7.03 -11.30 2.42
CA GLU A 148 -6.71 -12.12 1.24
C GLU A 148 -5.43 -11.64 0.52
N VAL A 149 -4.99 -10.41 0.82
CA VAL A 149 -3.70 -9.82 0.48
C VAL A 149 -3.15 -9.16 1.74
N LEU A 150 -1.89 -9.41 2.08
CA LEU A 150 -1.26 -8.88 3.30
C LEU A 150 -1.31 -7.36 3.35
N GLN A 151 -0.85 -6.73 2.28
CA GLN A 151 -0.86 -5.29 2.03
C GLN A 151 -0.49 -5.05 0.56
N PHE A 152 -0.69 -3.82 0.10
CA PHE A 152 -0.12 -3.31 -1.16
C PHE A 152 0.13 -1.81 -1.01
N LEU A 153 0.95 -1.25 -1.88
CA LEU A 153 1.27 0.18 -1.90
C LEU A 153 0.73 0.78 -3.20
N LEU A 154 0.04 1.91 -3.09
CA LEU A 154 -0.07 2.87 -4.19
C LEU A 154 0.99 3.93 -3.97
N VAL A 155 1.75 4.25 -5.01
CA VAL A 155 2.82 5.24 -5.00
C VAL A 155 2.52 6.29 -6.05
N SER A 156 2.41 7.55 -5.62
CA SER A 156 2.34 8.69 -6.54
C SER A 156 3.68 8.96 -7.21
N ASP A 157 3.68 9.77 -8.27
CA ASP A 157 4.93 10.20 -8.92
C ASP A 157 5.85 11.00 -7.97
N ALA A 158 5.25 11.70 -6.99
CA ALA A 158 5.98 12.43 -5.94
C ALA A 158 6.50 11.53 -4.80
N GLY A 159 6.20 10.22 -4.84
CA GLY A 159 6.65 9.26 -3.82
C GLY A 159 5.77 9.19 -2.57
N GLU A 160 4.62 9.87 -2.53
CA GLU A 160 3.62 9.66 -1.47
C GLU A 160 2.98 8.28 -1.60
N ILE A 161 2.70 7.63 -0.46
CA ILE A 161 2.20 6.25 -0.40
C ILE A 161 0.90 6.18 0.38
N ILE A 162 -0.05 5.39 -0.12
CA ILE A 162 -1.11 4.76 0.70
C ILE A 162 -0.94 3.24 0.64
N ALA A 163 -0.93 2.61 1.81
CA ALA A 163 -0.74 1.18 1.97
C ALA A 163 -1.90 0.55 2.77
N PRO A 164 -2.95 0.04 2.09
CA PRO A 164 -4.05 -0.64 2.74
C PRO A 164 -3.67 -2.04 3.27
N TYR A 165 -4.24 -2.40 4.40
CA TYR A 165 -4.14 -3.71 5.04
C TYR A 165 -5.39 -3.99 5.90
N ASP A 166 -5.54 -5.22 6.41
CA ASP A 166 -6.63 -5.57 7.33
C ASP A 166 -6.65 -4.69 8.59
N GLY A 167 -7.57 -3.73 8.62
CA GLY A 167 -7.80 -2.78 9.70
C GLY A 167 -7.51 -1.32 9.39
N GLY A 168 -6.85 -1.00 8.27
CA GLY A 168 -6.54 0.40 7.99
C GLY A 168 -5.61 0.67 6.82
N PHE A 169 -5.09 1.89 6.83
CA PHE A 169 -4.24 2.44 5.80
C PHE A 169 -3.02 3.09 6.46
N ASP A 170 -1.82 2.63 6.11
CA ASP A 170 -0.58 3.32 6.45
C ASP A 170 -0.26 4.29 5.30
N ILE A 171 -0.01 5.56 5.63
CA ILE A 171 0.30 6.62 4.67
C ILE A 171 1.72 7.09 4.93
N ILE A 172 2.51 7.28 3.87
CA ILE A 172 3.80 7.99 3.93
C ILE A 172 3.66 9.25 3.08
N CYS A 173 3.67 10.41 3.74
CA CYS A 173 3.51 11.69 3.06
C CYS A 173 4.85 12.18 2.48
N SER A 174 4.77 13.15 1.58
CA SER A 174 5.96 13.81 1.02
C SER A 174 6.80 14.52 2.07
N ASN A 175 6.17 15.05 3.13
CA ASN A 175 6.80 15.71 4.27
C ASN A 175 5.86 15.76 5.49
N ILE A 176 6.35 16.33 6.60
CA ILE A 176 5.64 16.43 7.88
C ILE A 176 4.42 17.35 7.77
N GLU A 177 4.54 18.49 7.08
CA GLU A 177 3.46 19.46 6.91
C GLU A 177 2.27 18.83 6.19
N ARG A 178 2.56 18.06 5.14
CA ARG A 178 1.57 17.32 4.37
C ARG A 178 0.89 16.23 5.20
N ARG A 179 1.66 15.54 6.05
CA ARG A 179 1.13 14.57 7.02
C ARG A 179 0.19 15.24 8.03
N ASP A 180 0.56 16.41 8.55
CA ASP A 180 -0.26 17.16 9.50
C ASP A 180 -1.56 17.69 8.87
N GLN A 181 -1.51 18.13 7.60
CA GLN A 181 -2.71 18.51 6.85
C GLN A 181 -3.70 17.35 6.70
N LEU A 182 -3.22 16.17 6.30
CA LEU A 182 -4.07 14.96 6.19
C LEU A 182 -4.60 14.52 7.55
N LYS A 183 -3.77 14.58 8.59
CA LYS A 183 -4.18 14.30 9.98
C LYS A 183 -5.33 15.19 10.42
N HIS A 184 -5.26 16.48 10.10
CA HIS A 184 -6.31 17.43 10.44
C HIS A 184 -7.60 17.19 9.64
N GLN A 185 -7.46 16.91 8.33
CA GLN A 185 -8.59 16.66 7.44
C GLN A 185 -9.40 15.41 7.83
N PHE A 186 -8.74 14.36 8.30
CA PHE A 186 -9.35 13.08 8.63
C PHE A 186 -9.19 12.72 10.11
N SER A 187 -9.31 13.71 10.99
CA SER A 187 -9.08 13.56 12.44
C SER A 187 -9.96 12.52 13.11
N ASP A 188 -11.14 12.24 12.55
CA ASP A 188 -12.10 11.28 13.12
C ASP A 188 -11.73 9.82 12.80
N TRP A 189 -10.72 9.59 11.96
CA TRP A 189 -10.34 8.26 11.47
C TRP A 189 -8.99 7.79 11.99
N ILE A 190 -8.33 8.56 12.86
CA ILE A 190 -7.00 8.21 13.40
C ILE A 190 -7.12 7.59 14.80
N SER A 191 -6.06 6.90 15.22
CA SER A 191 -5.93 6.44 16.60
C SER A 191 -5.93 7.61 17.59
N PRO A 192 -6.68 7.52 18.71
CA PRO A 192 -6.56 8.50 19.79
C PRO A 192 -5.25 8.35 20.57
N ARG A 193 -4.48 7.28 20.33
CA ARG A 193 -3.21 7.05 21.01
C ARG A 193 -2.13 8.01 20.50
N HIS A 194 -1.27 8.46 21.41
CA HIS A 194 -0.17 9.37 21.09
C HIS A 194 0.85 8.75 20.11
N ASP A 195 1.01 7.42 20.14
CA ASP A 195 1.89 6.69 19.22
C ASP A 195 1.25 6.42 17.84
N GLY A 196 -0.02 6.76 17.65
CA GLY A 196 -0.75 6.54 16.40
C GLY A 196 -1.05 5.08 16.07
N LEU A 197 -0.73 4.14 16.97
CA LEU A 197 -0.99 2.70 16.78
C LEU A 197 -2.43 2.31 17.15
#